data_AF-A0A482VI66-F1
#
_entry.id   AF-A0A482VI66-F1
#
_cell.length_a   1.000
_cell.length_b   1.000
_cell.length_c   1.000
_cell.angle_alpha   90.00
_cell.angle_beta   90.00
_cell.angle_gamma   90.00
#
_symmetry.space_group_name_H-M   'P 1'
#
loop_
_entity.id
_entity.type
_entity.pdbx_description
1 polymer ?
#
loop_
_entity_poly.entity_id
_entity_poly.type
_entity_poly.pdbx_seq_one_letter_code
_entity_poly.pdbx_strand_id
1 'polypeptide(L)'
;MEDFKYISENGYLQPYPDFPPEEPKDLCNSDYSGPFNFEVFVDPNGLKNPWEYSPALNKIYIDIKHKFPINFSVKSEANAGKLFVRVMPMFEEDRYFHELVHRCICHEQLQDPLNNGSGERRIGSFKFHFAAVQGIPKLVAQHIIRCDNINARYFGDKNEGKRLSVVIPLSGPQAGTDSVKEFFQFVCKNSCVGGMNRRPIQVIFSLENG
;
A
#
# COMPACT_ATOMS: atom_id res chain seq x y z
N MET A 1 -14.62 21.06 2.19
CA MET A 1 -13.65 20.04 1.79
C MET A 1 -12.36 20.81 1.59
N GLU A 2 -11.62 21.03 2.68
CA GLU A 2 -10.44 21.89 2.70
C GLU A 2 -9.21 21.01 2.48
N ASP A 3 -8.47 21.33 1.43
CA ASP A 3 -7.16 20.73 1.14
C ASP A 3 -6.20 20.98 2.30
N PHE A 4 -5.75 19.90 2.93
CA PHE A 4 -4.72 19.93 3.97
C PHE A 4 -3.39 20.38 3.35
N LYS A 5 -3.14 21.70 3.33
CA LYS A 5 -1.86 22.31 2.94
C LYS A 5 -0.78 21.95 3.96
N TYR A 6 0.24 21.21 3.52
CA TYR A 6 1.49 21.04 4.26
C TYR A 6 2.33 22.32 4.08
N ILE A 7 2.61 23.05 5.16
CA ILE A 7 3.57 24.16 5.16
C ILE A 7 4.94 23.56 5.48
N SER A 8 5.91 23.70 4.57
CA SER A 8 7.33 23.42 4.85
C SER A 8 7.98 24.62 5.54
N GLU A 9 9.02 24.38 6.35
CA GLU A 9 9.75 25.40 7.14
C GLU A 9 10.33 26.57 6.32
N ASN A 10 10.32 26.48 4.99
CA ASN A 10 10.89 27.50 4.08
C ASN A 10 9.85 28.33 3.32
N GLY A 11 8.54 28.21 3.60
CA GLY A 11 7.51 29.12 3.08
C GLY A 11 7.24 29.04 1.55
N TYR A 12 7.92 28.16 0.83
CA TYR A 12 7.62 27.87 -0.58
C TYR A 12 6.61 26.72 -0.68
N LEU A 13 5.51 26.96 -1.40
CA LEU A 13 4.61 25.91 -1.87
C LEU A 13 5.41 25.02 -2.82
N GLN A 14 5.85 23.85 -2.38
CA GLN A 14 6.25 22.82 -3.34
C GLN A 14 4.99 22.40 -4.10
N PRO A 15 4.99 22.38 -5.45
CA PRO A 15 3.88 21.79 -6.17
C PRO A 15 3.74 20.34 -5.68
N TYR A 16 2.53 19.96 -5.26
CA TYR A 16 2.25 18.58 -4.91
C TYR A 16 2.74 17.69 -6.06
N PRO A 17 3.32 16.51 -5.79
CA PRO A 17 3.47 15.52 -6.85
C PRO A 17 2.08 15.35 -7.48
N ASP A 18 1.94 15.65 -8.77
CA ASP A 18 0.71 15.34 -9.51
C ASP A 18 0.54 13.82 -9.43
N PHE A 19 -0.35 13.37 -8.56
CA PHE A 19 -0.68 11.96 -8.42
C PHE A 19 -1.58 11.55 -9.59
N PRO A 20 -1.52 10.29 -10.02
CA PRO A 20 -2.48 9.76 -10.96
C PRO A 20 -3.93 9.91 -10.43
N PRO A 21 -4.95 9.78 -11.29
CA PRO A 21 -6.36 9.91 -10.88
C PRO A 21 -6.71 9.07 -9.66
N GLU A 22 -7.64 9.54 -8.82
CA GLU A 22 -7.96 8.84 -7.56
C GLU A 22 -8.43 7.39 -7.77
N GLU A 23 -9.20 7.17 -8.84
CA GLU A 23 -9.73 5.88 -9.23
C GLU A 23 -8.89 5.21 -10.33
N PRO A 24 -8.70 3.88 -10.27
CA PRO A 24 -8.00 3.15 -11.32
C PRO A 24 -8.78 3.25 -12.63
N LYS A 25 -8.09 3.59 -13.73
CA LYS A 25 -8.70 3.74 -15.06
C LYS A 25 -9.23 2.41 -15.60
N ASP A 26 -8.48 1.33 -15.36
CA ASP A 26 -8.82 -0.02 -15.80
C ASP A 26 -8.60 -1.02 -14.67
N LEU A 27 -9.60 -1.89 -14.45
CA LEU A 27 -9.53 -2.99 -13.49
C LEU A 27 -9.02 -4.22 -14.23
N CYS A 28 -7.70 -4.35 -14.31
CA CYS A 28 -7.05 -5.49 -14.94
C CYS A 28 -6.29 -6.31 -13.90
N ASN A 29 -6.40 -7.63 -13.96
CA ASN A 29 -5.66 -8.58 -13.14
C ASN A 29 -4.74 -9.50 -13.96
N SER A 30 -4.58 -9.25 -15.27
CA SER A 30 -3.58 -9.93 -16.08
C SER A 30 -2.25 -9.20 -16.02
N ASP A 31 -1.16 -9.95 -15.91
CA ASP A 31 0.19 -9.40 -15.94
C ASP A 31 0.47 -8.66 -17.25
N TYR A 32 1.01 -7.45 -17.15
CA TYR A 32 1.40 -6.63 -18.29
C TYR A 32 2.66 -5.83 -17.94
N SER A 33 3.80 -6.24 -18.51
CA SER A 33 5.09 -5.57 -18.26
C SER A 33 5.15 -4.18 -18.88
N GLY A 34 4.39 -3.93 -19.95
CA GLY A 34 4.33 -2.62 -20.61
C GLY A 34 5.68 -2.11 -21.14
N PRO A 35 5.75 -0.82 -21.54
CA PRO A 35 6.95 -0.24 -22.14
C PRO A 35 8.13 -0.13 -21.16
N PHE A 36 7.84 0.02 -19.87
CA PHE A 36 8.86 0.13 -18.82
C PHE A 36 9.34 -1.22 -18.29
N ASN A 37 8.93 -2.35 -18.88
CA ASN A 37 9.18 -3.69 -18.34
C ASN A 37 8.95 -3.77 -16.82
N PHE A 38 7.78 -3.28 -16.39
CA PHE A 38 7.40 -3.21 -15.00
C PHE A 38 7.27 -4.62 -14.43
N GLU A 39 8.07 -4.91 -13.41
CA GLU A 39 8.09 -6.19 -12.73
C GLU A 39 7.88 -6.00 -11.23
N VAL A 40 7.11 -6.92 -10.65
CA VAL A 40 6.82 -6.97 -9.23
C VAL A 40 7.24 -8.33 -8.70
N PHE A 41 8.09 -8.34 -7.68
CA PHE A 41 8.59 -9.60 -7.14
C PHE A 41 8.87 -9.51 -5.65
N VAL A 42 8.97 -10.68 -5.02
CA VAL A 42 9.30 -10.81 -3.60
C VAL A 42 10.57 -11.64 -3.49
N ASP A 43 11.59 -11.07 -2.85
CA ASP A 43 12.81 -11.81 -2.56
C ASP A 43 12.49 -13.00 -1.63
N PRO A 44 13.04 -14.20 -1.87
CA PRO A 44 12.88 -15.32 -0.97
C PRO A 44 13.28 -14.94 0.46
N ASN A 45 12.45 -15.33 1.41
CA ASN A 45 12.68 -15.03 2.80
C ASN A 45 13.88 -15.85 3.33
N GLY A 46 15.06 -15.22 3.42
CA GLY A 46 16.28 -15.87 3.91
C GLY A 46 16.44 -15.92 5.44
N LEU A 47 15.49 -15.35 6.19
CA LEU A 47 15.54 -15.25 7.66
C LEU A 47 14.22 -15.73 8.27
N LYS A 48 14.19 -15.96 9.59
CA LYS A 48 12.96 -16.29 10.32
C LYS A 48 12.08 -15.04 10.48
N ASN A 49 11.45 -14.62 9.39
CA ASN A 49 10.47 -13.52 9.37
C ASN A 49 9.03 -14.05 9.54
N PRO A 50 8.10 -13.22 10.02
CA PRO A 50 6.68 -13.56 10.22
C PRO A 50 5.86 -13.59 8.91
N TRP A 51 6.53 -13.73 7.76
CA TRP A 51 5.94 -13.84 6.45
C TRP A 51 6.71 -14.84 5.57
N GLU A 52 6.02 -15.48 4.65
CA GLU A 52 6.60 -16.44 3.71
C GLU A 52 5.95 -16.24 2.34
N TYR A 53 6.77 -16.15 1.30
CA TYR A 53 6.31 -16.08 -0.08
C TYR A 53 6.55 -17.42 -0.77
N SER A 54 5.49 -17.96 -1.38
CA SER A 54 5.54 -19.16 -2.20
C SER A 54 5.56 -18.77 -3.68
N PRO A 55 6.71 -18.90 -4.38
CA PRO A 55 6.78 -18.59 -5.81
C PRO A 55 5.86 -19.49 -6.64
N ALA A 56 5.71 -20.76 -6.25
CA ALA A 56 4.87 -21.74 -6.97
C ALA A 56 3.37 -21.38 -6.92
N LEU A 57 2.93 -20.70 -5.87
CA LEU A 57 1.54 -20.27 -5.71
C LEU A 57 1.35 -18.77 -5.99
N ASN A 58 2.42 -18.03 -6.28
CA ASN A 58 2.44 -16.58 -6.30
C ASN A 58 1.70 -15.97 -5.08
N LYS A 59 2.04 -16.47 -3.88
CA LYS A 59 1.24 -16.21 -2.67
C LYS A 59 2.09 -15.89 -1.46
N ILE A 60 1.74 -14.81 -0.78
CA ILE A 60 2.32 -14.44 0.51
C ILE A 60 1.42 -14.88 1.67
N TYR A 61 2.02 -15.54 2.65
CA TYR A 61 1.43 -15.91 3.92
C TYR A 61 2.05 -15.04 5.00
N ILE A 62 1.23 -14.34 5.79
CA ILE A 62 1.72 -13.38 6.77
C ILE A 62 0.71 -13.20 7.90
N ASP A 63 1.22 -13.05 9.11
CA ASP A 63 0.42 -12.64 10.26
C ASP A 63 0.08 -11.15 10.18
N ILE A 64 -1.15 -10.79 10.54
CA ILE A 64 -1.58 -9.39 10.65
C ILE A 64 -0.55 -8.57 11.42
N LYS A 65 -0.36 -7.31 11.04
CA LYS A 65 0.59 -6.34 11.67
C LYS A 65 2.04 -6.55 11.27
N HIS A 66 2.41 -7.63 10.61
CA HIS A 66 3.77 -7.75 10.13
C HIS A 66 3.96 -7.10 8.76
N LYS A 67 5.17 -6.58 8.57
CA LYS A 67 5.59 -5.92 7.34
C LYS A 67 6.28 -6.93 6.44
N PHE A 68 6.08 -6.78 5.14
CA PHE A 68 6.73 -7.58 4.11
C PHE A 68 7.23 -6.68 2.98
N PRO A 69 8.39 -7.00 2.38
CA PRO A 69 8.92 -6.26 1.25
C PRO A 69 8.23 -6.69 -0.05
N ILE A 70 8.01 -5.74 -0.94
CA ILE A 70 7.75 -5.95 -2.36
C ILE A 70 8.80 -5.15 -3.14
N ASN A 71 9.40 -5.77 -4.14
CA ASN A 71 10.35 -5.12 -5.03
C ASN A 71 9.65 -4.75 -6.34
N PHE A 72 9.97 -3.56 -6.83
CA PHE A 72 9.51 -3.03 -8.11
C PHE A 72 10.71 -2.77 -9.00
N SER A 73 10.74 -3.37 -10.19
CA SER A 73 11.74 -3.04 -11.21
C SER A 73 11.07 -2.34 -12.39
N VAL A 74 11.75 -1.32 -12.90
CA VAL A 74 11.38 -0.60 -14.11
C VAL A 74 12.63 -0.35 -14.93
N LYS A 75 12.51 -0.54 -16.24
CA LYS A 75 13.52 -0.13 -17.21
C LYS A 75 13.62 1.39 -17.19
N SER A 76 14.82 1.89 -16.88
CA SER A 76 15.11 3.33 -16.87
C SER A 76 14.97 3.91 -18.27
N GLU A 77 14.05 4.85 -18.44
CA GLU A 77 13.92 5.65 -19.66
C GLU A 77 14.02 7.14 -19.30
N ALA A 78 14.82 7.89 -20.06
CA ALA A 78 15.12 9.30 -19.79
C ALA A 78 13.87 10.22 -19.79
N ASN A 79 12.75 9.76 -20.35
CA ASN A 79 11.53 10.54 -20.56
C ASN A 79 10.31 10.01 -19.75
N ALA A 80 10.49 9.10 -18.80
CA ALA A 80 9.38 8.42 -18.12
C ALA A 80 8.50 9.34 -17.23
N GLY A 81 8.89 10.60 -17.04
CA GLY A 81 8.20 11.50 -16.12
C GLY A 81 8.23 10.98 -14.67
N LYS A 82 7.27 11.40 -13.86
CA LYS A 82 7.07 10.84 -12.51
C LYS A 82 6.24 9.57 -12.60
N LEU A 83 6.76 8.49 -12.06
CA LEU A 83 6.09 7.20 -11.99
C LEU A 83 5.54 6.96 -10.58
N PHE A 84 4.42 6.25 -10.54
CA PHE A 84 3.73 5.87 -9.32
C PHE A 84 3.36 4.40 -9.37
N VAL A 85 3.34 3.74 -8.21
CA VAL A 85 2.77 2.41 -8.06
C VAL A 85 1.46 2.52 -7.30
N ARG A 86 0.37 2.06 -7.91
CA ARG A 86 -0.91 1.85 -7.25
C ARG A 86 -1.05 0.40 -6.80
N VAL A 87 -1.43 0.23 -5.54
CA VAL A 87 -1.66 -1.04 -4.86
C VAL A 87 -3.14 -1.16 -4.53
N MET A 88 -3.80 -2.16 -5.10
CA MET A 88 -5.25 -2.32 -4.96
C MET A 88 -5.61 -3.79 -4.65
N PRO A 89 -6.19 -4.08 -3.48
CA PRO A 89 -6.71 -5.40 -3.18
C PRO A 89 -8.03 -5.66 -3.91
N MET A 90 -8.17 -6.85 -4.47
CA MET A 90 -9.40 -7.36 -5.07
C MET A 90 -9.69 -8.77 -4.57
N PHE A 91 -10.95 -9.19 -4.56
CA PHE A 91 -11.26 -10.60 -4.39
C PHE A 91 -10.73 -11.39 -5.60
N GLU A 92 -10.25 -12.60 -5.34
CA GLU A 92 -9.67 -13.47 -6.37
C GLU A 92 -10.76 -14.10 -7.25
N GLU A 93 -11.93 -14.38 -6.69
CA GLU A 93 -13.05 -14.99 -7.43
C GLU A 93 -13.90 -13.92 -8.14
N ASP A 94 -14.13 -14.11 -9.44
CA ASP A 94 -14.87 -13.16 -10.30
C ASP A 94 -16.29 -12.84 -9.81
N ARG A 95 -16.96 -13.79 -9.15
CA ARG A 95 -18.29 -13.56 -8.57
C ARG A 95 -18.31 -12.43 -7.51
N TYR A 96 -17.15 -12.11 -6.95
CA TYR A 96 -16.96 -11.02 -5.98
C TYR A 96 -16.27 -9.80 -6.61
N PHE A 97 -16.13 -9.74 -7.93
CA PHE A 97 -15.44 -8.65 -8.62
C PHE A 97 -15.99 -7.27 -8.25
N HIS A 98 -17.31 -7.12 -8.16
CA HIS A 98 -17.96 -5.85 -7.78
C HIS A 98 -17.87 -5.51 -6.29
N GLU A 99 -17.48 -6.46 -5.44
CA GLU A 99 -17.32 -6.21 -4.02
C GLU A 99 -16.00 -5.52 -3.71
N LEU A 100 -16.02 -4.72 -2.64
CA LEU A 100 -14.86 -3.97 -2.17
C LEU A 100 -14.12 -4.76 -1.10
N VAL A 101 -12.79 -4.82 -1.21
CA VAL A 101 -11.95 -5.37 -0.14
C VAL A 101 -11.66 -4.26 0.88
N HIS A 102 -12.26 -4.36 2.06
CA HIS A 102 -12.07 -3.41 3.15
C HIS A 102 -11.89 -4.15 4.49
N ARG A 103 -11.41 -3.42 5.51
CA ARG A 103 -11.27 -3.98 6.87
C ARG A 103 -12.63 -4.31 7.46
N CYS A 104 -12.65 -5.26 8.39
CA CYS A 104 -13.86 -5.53 9.16
C CYS A 104 -14.17 -4.38 10.14
N ILE A 105 -15.42 -4.32 10.60
CA ILE A 105 -15.92 -3.28 11.50
C ILE A 105 -15.06 -3.15 12.76
N CYS A 106 -14.61 -4.27 13.35
CA CYS A 106 -13.80 -4.24 14.57
C CYS A 106 -12.42 -3.60 14.35
N HIS A 107 -11.78 -3.92 13.23
CA HIS A 107 -10.44 -3.40 12.92
C HIS A 107 -10.50 -1.98 12.34
N GLU A 108 -11.59 -1.57 11.70
CA GLU A 108 -11.77 -0.20 11.20
C GLU A 108 -12.01 0.83 12.32
N GLN A 109 -12.42 0.39 13.51
CA GLN A 109 -12.61 1.29 14.66
C GLN A 109 -11.36 2.12 14.92
N LEU A 110 -11.51 3.41 15.18
CA LEU A 110 -10.36 4.28 15.45
C LEU A 110 -9.59 3.85 16.71
N GLN A 111 -10.22 3.14 17.64
CA GLN A 111 -9.59 2.61 18.85
C GLN A 111 -8.74 1.36 18.60
N ASP A 112 -8.83 0.74 17.41
CA ASP A 112 -7.99 -0.39 17.05
C ASP A 112 -6.51 -0.01 17.20
N PRO A 113 -5.67 -0.85 17.82
CA PRO A 113 -4.26 -0.51 18.04
C PRO A 113 -3.48 -0.17 16.78
N LEU A 114 -3.91 -0.64 15.59
CA LEU A 114 -3.27 -0.31 14.31
C LEU A 114 -3.75 1.02 13.72
N ASN A 115 -4.73 1.66 14.35
CA ASN A 115 -5.27 2.97 13.96
C ASN A 115 -4.85 4.09 14.91
N ASN A 116 -4.44 3.76 16.13
CA ASN A 116 -4.07 4.74 17.16
C ASN A 116 -2.77 5.52 16.89
N GLY A 117 -2.18 5.40 15.68
CA GLY A 117 -1.00 6.15 15.27
C GLY A 117 0.23 5.95 16.18
N SER A 118 0.28 4.88 16.98
CA SER A 118 1.44 4.61 17.83
C SER A 118 2.65 4.30 16.96
N GLY A 119 3.46 5.32 16.71
CA GLY A 119 4.77 5.19 16.09
C GLY A 119 5.78 4.74 17.14
N GLU A 120 6.49 3.65 16.85
CA GLU A 120 7.68 3.27 17.60
C GLU A 120 8.89 3.88 16.87
N ARG A 121 9.54 4.88 17.47
CA ARG A 121 10.80 5.43 16.93
C ARG A 121 11.95 4.77 17.68
N ARG A 122 12.89 4.18 16.94
CA ARG A 122 14.16 3.69 17.50
C ARG A 122 15.23 4.76 17.36
N ILE A 123 15.94 5.06 18.45
CA ILE A 123 17.18 5.86 18.45
C ILE A 123 18.24 4.98 19.11
N GLY A 124 19.15 4.42 18.31
CA GLY A 124 20.06 3.36 18.76
C GLY A 124 19.29 2.14 19.27
N SER A 125 19.70 1.61 20.43
CA SER A 125 19.03 0.47 21.09
C SER A 125 17.75 0.85 21.85
N PHE A 126 17.42 2.14 21.94
CA PHE A 126 16.29 2.62 22.72
C PHE A 126 15.02 2.72 21.88
N LYS A 127 13.94 2.17 22.43
CA LYS A 127 12.59 2.20 21.86
C LYS A 127 11.79 3.31 22.51
N PHE A 128 11.37 4.30 21.73
CA PHE A 128 10.47 5.35 22.18
C PHE A 128 9.08 5.12 21.60
N HIS A 129 8.10 5.00 22.49
CA HIS A 129 6.70 4.98 22.12
C HIS A 129 6.19 6.42 22.15
N PHE A 130 5.76 6.93 21.00
CA PHE A 130 5.06 8.20 20.93
C PHE A 130 3.60 7.92 20.60
N ALA A 131 2.69 8.41 21.45
CA ALA A 131 1.28 8.47 21.09
C ALA A 131 1.14 9.54 20.00
N ALA A 132 0.65 9.18 18.81
CA ALA A 132 0.20 10.20 17.86
C ALA A 132 -0.93 11.00 18.52
N VAL A 133 -0.85 12.33 18.41
CA VAL A 133 -1.82 13.26 18.99
C VAL A 133 -3.22 13.07 18.38
N GLN A 134 -3.29 12.49 17.18
CA GLN A 134 -4.52 12.04 16.52
C GLN A 134 -4.26 10.73 15.78
N GLY A 135 -5.20 9.77 15.86
CA GLY A 135 -5.13 8.51 15.12
C GLY A 135 -5.13 8.71 13.60
N ILE A 136 -5.07 7.61 12.85
CA ILE A 136 -5.10 7.68 11.39
C ILE A 136 -6.44 8.26 10.87
N PRO A 137 -6.47 8.88 9.68
CA PRO A 137 -7.72 9.34 9.08
C PRO A 137 -8.73 8.20 8.90
N LYS A 138 -10.03 8.51 9.01
CA LYS A 138 -11.11 7.52 8.85
C LYS A 138 -11.08 6.81 7.49
N LEU A 139 -10.80 7.55 6.42
CA LEU A 139 -10.67 6.96 5.07
C LEU A 139 -9.56 5.91 5.04
N VAL A 140 -8.39 6.28 5.58
CA VAL A 140 -7.25 5.38 5.74
C VAL A 140 -7.68 4.15 6.56
N ALA A 141 -8.41 4.30 7.66
CA ALA A 141 -8.87 3.20 8.51
C ALA A 141 -9.65 2.08 7.79
N GLN A 142 -10.23 2.31 6.61
CA GLN A 142 -10.95 1.30 5.83
C GLN A 142 -10.04 0.32 5.07
N HIS A 143 -8.81 0.73 4.75
CA HIS A 143 -7.90 -0.04 3.88
C HIS A 143 -7.29 -1.24 4.61
N ILE A 144 -7.26 -2.39 3.94
CA ILE A 144 -6.61 -3.60 4.48
C ILE A 144 -5.08 -3.60 4.32
N ILE A 145 -4.54 -2.76 3.44
CA ILE A 145 -3.10 -2.62 3.16
C ILE A 145 -2.61 -1.26 3.65
N ARG A 146 -1.44 -1.25 4.29
CA ARG A 146 -0.65 -0.06 4.63
C ARG A 146 0.68 -0.11 3.92
N CYS A 147 1.24 1.06 3.63
CA CYS A 147 2.60 1.22 3.13
C CYS A 147 3.42 2.09 4.09
N ASP A 148 4.69 1.73 4.28
CA ASP A 148 5.65 2.48 5.09
C ASP A 148 6.20 3.73 4.39
N ASN A 149 6.03 3.83 3.08
CA ASN A 149 6.47 5.00 2.32
C ASN A 149 5.75 6.25 2.84
N ILE A 150 6.51 7.25 3.30
CA ILE A 150 5.96 8.49 3.87
C ILE A 150 5.13 9.31 2.87
N ASN A 151 5.36 9.09 1.57
CA ASN A 151 4.63 9.73 0.49
C ASN A 151 3.44 8.88 0.00
N ALA A 152 3.11 7.78 0.69
CA ALA A 152 1.94 6.97 0.37
C ALA A 152 0.65 7.78 0.56
N ARG A 153 -0.21 7.73 -0.45
CA ARG A 153 -1.55 8.32 -0.44
C ARG A 153 -2.59 7.22 -0.54
N TYR A 154 -3.70 7.41 0.16
CA TYR A 154 -4.80 6.45 0.24
C TYR A 154 -6.00 7.06 -0.48
N PHE A 155 -6.57 6.31 -1.40
CA PHE A 155 -7.71 6.73 -2.23
C PHE A 155 -8.90 5.79 -2.08
N GLY A 156 -10.09 6.34 -2.28
CA GLY A 156 -11.37 5.63 -2.19
C GLY A 156 -12.05 5.73 -0.83
N ASP A 157 -13.37 5.55 -0.85
CA ASP A 157 -14.23 5.41 0.31
C ASP A 157 -15.24 4.30 0.04
N LYS A 158 -15.22 3.25 0.88
CA LYS A 158 -16.15 2.13 0.77
C LYS A 158 -17.62 2.58 0.91
N ASN A 159 -17.87 3.67 1.65
CA ASN A 159 -19.22 4.20 1.87
C ASN A 159 -19.74 4.91 0.62
N GLU A 160 -18.85 5.31 -0.28
CA GLU A 160 -19.18 5.87 -1.61
C GLU A 160 -19.13 4.80 -2.71
N GLY A 161 -18.89 3.53 -2.35
CA GLY A 161 -18.74 2.45 -3.34
C GLY A 161 -17.42 2.49 -4.12
N LYS A 162 -16.44 3.29 -3.70
CA LYS A 162 -15.16 3.45 -4.38
C LYS A 162 -14.13 2.44 -3.90
N ARG A 163 -13.32 1.91 -4.82
CA ARG A 163 -12.25 0.96 -4.50
C ARG A 163 -11.15 1.63 -3.67
N LEU A 164 -10.71 0.92 -2.65
CA LEU A 164 -9.65 1.37 -1.75
C LEU A 164 -8.29 1.03 -2.34
N SER A 165 -7.44 2.02 -2.58
CA SER A 165 -6.09 1.81 -3.12
C SER A 165 -5.04 2.68 -2.42
N VAL A 166 -3.78 2.24 -2.48
CA VAL A 166 -2.63 2.99 -1.97
C VAL A 166 -1.74 3.35 -3.16
N VAL A 167 -1.38 4.61 -3.31
CA VAL A 167 -0.46 5.06 -4.37
C VAL A 167 0.81 5.60 -3.73
N ILE A 168 1.95 5.15 -4.22
CA ILE A 168 3.27 5.60 -3.80
C ILE A 168 4.06 6.12 -5.00
N PRO A 169 4.85 7.20 -4.84
CA PRO A 169 5.79 7.61 -5.88
C PRO A 169 6.89 6.56 -6.01
N LEU A 170 7.14 6.10 -7.23
CA LEU A 170 8.23 5.19 -7.53
C LEU A 170 9.49 6.01 -7.79
N SER A 171 10.44 5.95 -6.86
CA SER A 171 11.75 6.58 -7.04
C SER A 171 12.62 5.77 -7.99
N GLY A 172 13.71 6.34 -8.52
CA GLY A 172 14.72 5.53 -9.20
C GLY A 172 15.37 4.52 -8.23
N PRO A 173 15.87 3.37 -8.72
CA PRO A 173 16.57 2.42 -7.87
C PRO A 173 17.83 3.06 -7.25
N GLN A 174 18.22 2.58 -6.07
CA GLN A 174 19.45 3.04 -5.42
C GLN A 174 20.68 2.60 -6.23
N ALA A 175 21.78 3.34 -6.12
CA ALA A 175 23.03 2.98 -6.80
C ALA A 175 23.44 1.54 -6.44
N GLY A 176 23.62 0.70 -7.47
CA GLY A 176 23.95 -0.72 -7.30
C GLY A 176 22.74 -1.66 -7.18
N THR A 177 21.52 -1.16 -7.36
CA THR A 177 20.29 -1.98 -7.46
C THR A 177 19.55 -1.69 -8.76
N ASP A 178 18.74 -2.64 -9.21
CA ASP A 178 17.85 -2.57 -10.37
C ASP A 178 16.36 -2.45 -9.99
N SER A 179 16.08 -2.37 -8.68
CA SER A 179 14.73 -2.40 -8.12
C SER A 179 14.59 -1.49 -6.91
N VAL A 180 13.35 -1.09 -6.64
CA VAL A 180 12.93 -0.29 -5.49
C VAL A 180 12.18 -1.20 -4.54
N LYS A 181 12.64 -1.26 -3.29
CA LYS A 181 12.05 -2.08 -2.23
C LYS A 181 11.12 -1.24 -1.36
N GLU A 182 9.87 -1.64 -1.28
CA GLU A 182 8.85 -0.99 -0.47
C GLU A 182 8.26 -1.97 0.52
N PHE A 183 7.84 -1.46 1.68
CA PHE A 183 7.29 -2.30 2.76
C PHE A 183 5.80 -2.07 2.91
N PHE A 184 5.06 -3.18 2.86
CA PHE A 184 3.62 -3.22 3.03
C PHE A 184 3.22 -4.02 4.26
N GLN A 185 2.01 -3.80 4.75
CA GLN A 185 1.45 -4.49 5.91
C GLN A 185 -0.03 -4.75 5.70
N PHE A 186 -0.50 -5.95 6.03
CA PHE A 186 -1.93 -6.23 6.15
C PHE A 186 -2.43 -5.93 7.56
N VAL A 187 -3.52 -5.16 7.66
CA VAL A 187 -4.11 -4.69 8.93
C VAL A 187 -5.51 -5.25 9.19
N CYS A 188 -5.88 -6.32 8.49
CA CYS A 188 -7.06 -7.14 8.78
C CYS A 188 -6.77 -8.61 8.44
N LYS A 189 -7.37 -9.55 9.19
CA LYS A 189 -7.23 -10.98 8.91
C LYS A 189 -8.22 -11.39 7.82
N ASN A 190 -7.81 -12.36 6.99
CA ASN A 190 -8.72 -12.96 6.00
C ASN A 190 -9.98 -13.53 6.68
N SER A 191 -9.84 -14.14 7.86
CA SER A 191 -10.95 -14.73 8.62
C SER A 191 -11.93 -13.76 9.28
N CYS A 192 -11.72 -12.44 9.19
CA CYS A 192 -12.60 -11.47 9.82
C CYS A 192 -13.97 -11.39 9.14
N VAL A 193 -15.03 -11.61 9.91
CA VAL A 193 -16.43 -11.40 9.48
C VAL A 193 -16.68 -9.92 9.22
N GLY A 194 -17.46 -9.60 8.19
CA GLY A 194 -17.75 -8.22 7.78
C GLY A 194 -16.59 -7.48 7.11
N GLY A 195 -15.53 -8.21 6.72
CA GLY A 195 -14.46 -7.74 5.83
C GLY A 195 -14.23 -8.78 4.72
N MET A 196 -13.01 -9.34 4.65
CA MET A 196 -12.69 -10.40 3.68
C MET A 196 -13.51 -11.69 3.88
N ASN A 197 -13.81 -12.06 5.13
CA ASN A 197 -14.68 -13.18 5.48
C ASN A 197 -14.28 -14.54 4.83
N ARG A 198 -13.00 -14.91 4.95
CA ARG A 198 -12.41 -16.16 4.43
C ARG A 198 -12.36 -16.26 2.90
N ARG A 199 -12.68 -15.18 2.18
CA ARG A 199 -12.55 -15.12 0.73
C ARG A 199 -11.12 -14.78 0.35
N PRO A 200 -10.52 -15.50 -0.60
CA PRO A 200 -9.18 -15.18 -1.07
C PRO A 200 -9.17 -13.82 -1.77
N ILE A 201 -8.05 -13.10 -1.61
CA ILE A 201 -7.80 -11.83 -2.26
C ILE A 201 -6.51 -11.92 -3.06
N GLN A 202 -6.44 -11.11 -4.11
CA GLN A 202 -5.23 -10.80 -4.85
C GLN A 202 -4.91 -9.30 -4.66
N VAL A 203 -3.64 -8.94 -4.78
CA VAL A 203 -3.21 -7.54 -4.73
C VAL A 203 -2.67 -7.16 -6.10
N ILE A 204 -3.33 -6.20 -6.73
CA ILE A 204 -2.92 -5.68 -8.03
C ILE A 204 -1.98 -4.51 -7.82
N PHE A 205 -0.82 -4.60 -8.46
CA PHE A 205 0.17 -3.52 -8.55
C PHE A 205 0.15 -2.98 -9.97
N SER A 206 -0.04 -1.68 -10.13
CA SER A 206 -0.06 -1.02 -11.43
C SER A 206 0.92 0.16 -11.44
N LEU A 207 1.64 0.30 -12.55
CA LEU A 207 2.53 1.43 -12.79
C LEU A 207 1.75 2.53 -13.52
N GLU A 208 1.73 3.73 -12.95
CA GLU A 208 0.98 4.87 -13.45
C GLU A 208 1.89 6.09 -13.63
N ASN A 209 1.56 6.95 -14.58
CA ASN A 209 2.15 8.28 -14.70
C ASN A 209 1.31 9.33 -13.95
N GLY A 210 1.99 10.37 -13.46
CA GLY A 210 1.33 11.57 -12.92
C GLY A 210 0.67 12.43 -13.99
#